data_AF-A0A498RGE2-F1
#
_entry.id   AF-A0A498RGE2-F1
#
_cell.length_a   1.000
_cell.length_b   1.000
_cell.length_c   1.000
_cell.angle_alpha   90.00
_cell.angle_beta   90.00
_cell.angle_gamma   90.00
#
_symmetry.space_group_name_H-M   'P 1'
#
loop_
_entity.id
_entity.type
_entity.pdbx_description
1 polymer ?
#
loop_
_entity_poly.entity_id
_entity_poly.type
_entity_poly.pdbx_seq_one_letter_code
_entity_poly.pdbx_strand_id
1 'polypeptide(L)'
;MGFRKINGMISTGDLLFHKVKVSGEVHGFVYKSRKGRTHIFIDSSLSPEAERDTLLHECCHVIEHMNDNSYAIGLDDRHHEREEEAEEFVKKNKRVNFKDHLWLWFISSPSLLLNLFNVGSDWINDII
;
A
#
# COMPACT_ATOMS: atom_id res chain seq x y z
N MET A 1 4.61 4.47 -15.27
CA MET A 1 4.45 3.07 -15.70
C MET A 1 3.97 2.17 -14.56
N GLY A 2 4.41 2.40 -13.31
CA GLY A 2 4.06 1.57 -12.14
C GLY A 2 2.58 1.46 -11.75
N PHE A 3 1.78 2.54 -11.80
CA PHE A 3 0.40 2.46 -11.31
C PHE A 3 -0.55 1.57 -12.14
N ARG A 4 -0.25 1.32 -13.43
CA ARG A 4 -1.01 0.34 -14.23
C ARG A 4 -0.85 -1.09 -13.68
N LYS A 5 0.32 -1.41 -13.10
CA LYS A 5 0.59 -2.69 -12.41
C LYS A 5 -0.33 -2.83 -11.20
N ILE A 6 -0.41 -1.79 -10.36
CA ILE A 6 -1.31 -1.75 -9.19
C ILE A 6 -2.76 -2.00 -9.60
N ASN A 7 -3.28 -1.25 -10.58
CA ASN A 7 -4.67 -1.45 -11.04
C ASN A 7 -4.92 -2.86 -11.57
N GLY A 8 -3.96 -3.43 -12.31
CA GLY A 8 -4.02 -4.81 -12.77
C GLY A 8 -4.14 -5.79 -11.60
N MET A 9 -3.25 -5.68 -10.62
CA MET A 9 -3.24 -6.56 -9.44
C MET A 9 -4.51 -6.42 -8.58
N ILE A 10 -5.07 -5.21 -8.48
CA ILE A 10 -6.37 -5.01 -7.80
C ILE A 10 -7.48 -5.73 -8.57
N SER A 11 -7.52 -5.58 -9.89
CA SER A 11 -8.57 -6.17 -10.72
C SER A 11 -8.56 -7.70 -10.73
N THR A 12 -7.38 -8.31 -10.53
CA THR A 12 -7.22 -9.77 -10.44
C THR A 12 -7.38 -10.32 -9.03
N GLY A 13 -7.41 -9.46 -8.00
CA GLY A 13 -7.41 -9.87 -6.59
C GLY A 13 -6.03 -10.26 -6.05
N ASP A 14 -4.97 -9.95 -6.78
CA ASP A 14 -3.58 -10.21 -6.39
C ASP A 14 -3.01 -9.14 -5.44
N LEU A 15 -3.65 -7.96 -5.37
CA LEU A 15 -3.34 -6.91 -4.41
C LEU A 15 -4.57 -6.56 -3.58
N LEU A 16 -4.42 -6.67 -2.26
CA LEU A 16 -5.47 -6.42 -1.28
C LEU A 16 -5.01 -5.35 -0.30
N PHE A 17 -5.94 -4.51 0.15
CA PHE A 17 -5.67 -3.44 1.11
C PHE A 17 -6.41 -3.72 2.42
N HIS A 18 -5.74 -3.48 3.54
CA HIS A 18 -6.25 -3.75 4.88
C HIS A 18 -6.04 -2.54 5.78
N LYS A 19 -7.12 -2.10 6.44
CA LYS A 19 -7.03 -1.15 7.55
C LYS A 19 -7.02 -1.93 8.85
N VAL A 20 -5.94 -1.81 9.58
CA VAL A 20 -5.77 -2.51 10.84
C VAL A 20 -5.27 -1.54 11.89
N LYS A 21 -5.53 -1.83 13.16
CA LYS A 21 -4.85 -1.11 14.23
C LYS A 21 -3.46 -1.70 14.35
N VAL A 22 -2.46 -0.98 13.87
CA VAL A 22 -1.06 -1.36 14.06
C VAL A 22 -0.62 -0.76 15.40
N SER A 23 -0.04 -1.55 16.29
CA SER A 23 0.52 -1.03 17.55
C SER A 23 1.96 -0.62 17.32
N GLY A 24 2.33 0.62 17.66
CA GLY A 24 3.71 1.11 17.59
C GLY A 24 3.87 2.30 16.65
N GLU A 25 5.09 2.49 16.12
CA GLU A 25 5.46 3.60 15.23
C GLU A 25 5.28 3.26 13.73
N VAL A 26 4.78 2.06 13.42
CA VAL A 26 4.58 1.60 12.05
C VAL A 26 3.25 2.14 11.51
N HIS A 27 3.32 2.97 10.47
CA HIS A 27 2.15 3.55 9.81
C HIS A 27 1.54 2.63 8.75
N GLY A 28 2.34 1.77 8.13
CA GLY A 28 1.90 0.81 7.13
C GLY A 28 3.01 -0.19 6.81
N PHE A 29 2.63 -1.28 6.15
CA PHE A 29 3.58 -2.28 5.67
C PHE A 29 2.99 -3.11 4.52
N VAL A 30 3.87 -3.70 3.71
CA VAL A 30 3.52 -4.65 2.65
C VAL A 30 3.86 -6.06 3.09
N TYR A 31 2.99 -7.02 2.76
CA TYR A 31 3.20 -8.44 2.96
C TYR A 31 2.84 -9.25 1.72
N LYS A 32 3.75 -10.12 1.25
CA LYS A 32 3.44 -11.13 0.23
C LYS A 32 3.13 -12.47 0.89
N SER A 33 1.91 -12.95 0.72
CA SER A 33 1.48 -14.28 1.16
C SER A 33 2.22 -15.38 0.40
N ARG A 34 2.27 -16.58 1.02
CA ARG A 34 2.80 -17.79 0.37
C ARG A 34 2.00 -18.21 -0.87
N LYS A 35 0.74 -17.78 -0.97
CA LYS A 35 -0.14 -18.01 -2.13
C LYS A 35 0.11 -17.01 -3.27
N GLY A 36 1.08 -16.11 -3.13
CA GLY A 36 1.46 -15.13 -4.15
C GLY A 36 0.66 -13.82 -4.12
N ARG A 37 -0.38 -13.71 -3.27
CA ARG A 37 -1.14 -12.48 -3.08
C ARG A 37 -0.38 -11.47 -2.25
N THR A 38 -0.46 -10.21 -2.64
CA THR A 38 0.14 -9.07 -1.96
C THR A 38 -0.92 -8.35 -1.11
N HIS A 39 -0.53 -7.99 0.11
CA HIS A 39 -1.36 -7.31 1.08
C HIS A 39 -0.67 -6.02 1.49
N ILE A 40 -1.37 -4.90 1.40
CA ILE A 40 -0.94 -3.62 1.97
C ILE A 40 -1.75 -3.40 3.25
N PHE A 41 -1.07 -3.19 4.36
CA PHE A 41 -1.67 -2.88 5.65
C PHE A 41 -1.39 -1.43 5.99
N ILE A 42 -2.42 -0.68 6.39
CA ILE A 42 -2.32 0.72 6.79
C ILE A 42 -2.93 0.87 8.18
N ASP A 43 -2.28 1.66 9.04
CA ASP A 43 -2.82 1.96 10.36
C ASP A 43 -4.11 2.78 10.25
N SER A 44 -5.17 2.20 10.81
CA SER A 44 -6.49 2.81 10.94
C SER A 44 -6.53 4.11 11.76
N SER A 45 -5.48 4.40 12.55
CA SER A 45 -5.40 5.61 13.38
C SER A 45 -4.90 6.86 12.65
N LEU A 46 -4.38 6.70 11.43
CA LEU A 46 -3.79 7.78 10.66
C LEU A 46 -4.81 8.84 10.23
N SER A 47 -4.35 10.09 10.13
CA SER A 47 -5.13 11.13 9.48
C SER A 47 -5.32 10.81 7.99
N PRO A 48 -6.36 11.36 7.33
CA PRO A 48 -6.58 11.10 5.91
C PRO A 48 -5.41 11.52 5.00
N GLU A 49 -4.58 12.47 5.44
CA GLU A 49 -3.37 12.86 4.70
C GLU A 49 -2.23 11.87 4.90
N ALA A 50 -1.96 11.49 6.15
CA ALA A 50 -0.96 10.48 6.47
C ALA A 50 -1.31 9.13 5.83
N GLU A 51 -2.58 8.72 5.86
CA GLU A 51 -3.05 7.49 5.20
C GLU A 51 -2.74 7.49 3.70
N ARG A 52 -2.98 8.60 3.00
CA ARG A 52 -2.68 8.69 1.56
C ARG A 52 -1.19 8.58 1.29
N ASP A 53 -0.37 9.23 2.11
CA ASP A 53 1.08 9.22 1.96
C ASP A 53 1.64 7.81 2.21
N THR A 54 1.22 7.18 3.30
CA THR A 54 1.57 5.79 3.62
C THR A 54 1.10 4.85 2.52
N LEU A 55 -0.11 5.00 2.00
CA LEU A 55 -0.60 4.15 0.91
C LEU A 55 0.27 4.27 -0.36
N LEU A 56 0.70 5.49 -0.71
CA LEU A 56 1.59 5.72 -1.84
C LEU A 56 2.98 5.10 -1.60
N HIS A 57 3.48 5.21 -0.37
CA HIS A 57 4.72 4.59 0.08
C HIS A 57 4.66 3.06 -0.08
N GLU A 58 3.63 2.42 0.46
CA GLU A 58 3.43 0.98 0.35
C GLU A 58 3.23 0.52 -1.10
N CYS A 59 2.53 1.30 -1.93
CA CYS A 59 2.42 1.01 -3.36
C CYS A 59 3.78 1.06 -4.07
N CYS A 60 4.69 1.95 -3.67
CA CYS A 60 6.05 1.97 -4.20
C CYS A 60 6.76 0.65 -3.88
N HIS A 61 6.65 0.14 -2.65
CA HIS A 61 7.19 -1.18 -2.31
C HIS A 61 6.61 -2.31 -3.17
N VAL A 62 5.32 -2.29 -3.49
CA VAL A 62 4.72 -3.28 -4.40
C VAL A 62 5.25 -3.17 -5.84
N ILE A 63 5.47 -1.95 -6.32
CA ILE A 63 5.91 -1.72 -7.70
C ILE A 63 7.38 -2.09 -7.86
N GLU A 64 8.24 -1.54 -6.99
CA GLU A 64 9.69 -1.48 -7.17
C GLU A 64 10.44 -2.54 -6.34
N HIS A 65 9.90 -2.95 -5.19
CA HIS A 65 10.64 -3.74 -4.19
C HIS A 65 10.17 -5.18 -4.03
N MET A 66 8.93 -5.49 -4.44
CA MET A 66 8.34 -6.81 -4.28
C MET A 66 8.77 -7.77 -5.41
N ASN A 67 9.71 -8.66 -5.07
CA ASN A 67 10.14 -9.78 -5.91
C ASN A 67 9.33 -11.07 -5.56
N ASP A 68 9.60 -12.20 -6.24
CA ASP A 68 8.79 -13.44 -6.13
C ASP A 68 8.82 -14.17 -4.77
N ASN A 69 9.60 -13.70 -3.81
CA ASN A 69 9.71 -14.32 -2.49
C ASN A 69 8.67 -13.76 -1.50
N SER A 70 8.14 -14.63 -0.63
CA SER A 70 7.30 -14.20 0.50
C SER A 70 8.11 -13.31 1.43
N TYR A 71 7.72 -12.04 1.56
CA TYR A 71 8.51 -11.02 2.22
C TYR A 71 7.61 -9.93 2.81
N ALA A 72 8.03 -9.35 3.93
CA ALA A 72 7.38 -8.21 4.56
C ALA A 72 8.31 -6.98 4.50
N ILE A 73 7.77 -5.82 4.11
CA ILE A 73 8.49 -4.54 4.00
C ILE A 73 7.76 -3.50 4.85
N GLY A 74 8.49 -2.61 5.53
CA GLY A 74 7.90 -1.63 6.45
C GLY A 74 7.73 -2.11 7.90
N LEU A 75 8.20 -3.33 8.22
CA LEU A 75 8.20 -3.88 9.59
C LEU A 75 9.59 -3.89 10.25
N ASP A 76 10.67 -3.69 9.48
CA ASP A 76 12.02 -3.55 10.02
C ASP A 76 12.85 -2.51 9.26
N ASP A 77 13.67 -1.74 9.99
CA ASP A 77 14.57 -0.71 9.43
C ASP A 77 15.78 -1.30 8.67
N ARG A 78 15.74 -2.60 8.33
CA ARG A 78 16.90 -3.30 7.74
C ARG A 78 17.11 -2.95 6.26
N HIS A 79 16.24 -2.11 5.68
CA HIS A 79 16.19 -1.79 4.26
C HIS A 79 16.15 -0.28 3.98
N HIS A 80 17.01 0.48 4.66
CA HIS A 80 17.06 1.96 4.60
C HIS A 80 16.99 2.54 3.16
N GLU A 81 17.72 1.96 2.21
CA GLU A 81 17.71 2.43 0.80
C GLU A 81 16.33 2.31 0.15
N ARG A 82 15.56 1.25 0.45
CA ARG A 82 14.21 1.05 -0.09
C ARG A 82 13.18 1.98 0.53
N GLU A 83 13.38 2.33 1.80
CA GLU A 83 12.53 3.30 2.50
C GLU A 83 12.78 4.72 1.95
N GLU A 84 14.04 5.08 1.66
CA GLU A 84 14.39 6.35 1.01
C GLU A 84 13.81 6.47 -0.40
N GLU A 85 13.90 5.41 -1.23
CA GLU A 85 13.29 5.38 -2.56
C GLU A 85 11.77 5.56 -2.51
N ALA A 86 11.10 4.92 -1.54
CA ALA A 86 9.67 5.05 -1.34
C ALA A 86 9.27 6.47 -0.87
N GLU A 87 10.05 7.10 0.00
CA GLU A 87 9.85 8.50 0.37
C GLU A 87 10.01 9.46 -0.83
N GLU A 88 11.03 9.24 -1.66
CA GLU A 88 11.24 10.03 -2.88
C GLU A 88 10.09 9.84 -3.88
N PHE A 89 9.56 8.63 -4.00
CA PHE A 89 8.39 8.33 -4.80
C PHE A 89 7.18 9.14 -4.32
N VAL A 90 6.94 9.19 -3.01
CA VAL A 90 5.87 10.03 -2.42
C VAL A 90 6.12 11.50 -2.75
N LYS A 91 7.32 12.04 -2.50
CA LYS A 91 7.67 13.46 -2.76
C LYS A 91 7.47 13.85 -4.22
N LYS A 92 7.84 12.98 -5.17
CA LYS A 92 7.68 13.20 -6.61
C LYS A 92 6.21 13.20 -7.04
N ASN A 93 5.44 12.23 -6.55
CA ASN A 93 4.02 12.10 -6.91
C ASN A 93 3.12 13.10 -6.15
N LYS A 94 3.60 13.70 -5.06
CA LYS A 94 2.97 14.88 -4.42
C LYS A 94 3.07 16.16 -5.26
N ARG A 95 4.16 16.34 -6.03
CA ARG A 95 4.47 17.59 -6.77
C ARG A 95 3.84 17.69 -8.16
N VAL A 96 3.56 16.56 -8.82
CA VAL A 96 2.82 16.56 -10.09
C VAL A 96 1.38 16.91 -9.76
N ASN A 97 0.91 18.04 -10.32
CA ASN A 97 -0.36 18.69 -10.00
C ASN A 97 -1.51 17.66 -9.89
N PHE A 98 -2.05 17.54 -8.68
CA PHE A 98 -3.12 16.65 -8.24
C PHE A 98 -4.29 16.57 -9.25
N LYS A 99 -4.53 17.64 -10.03
CA LYS A 99 -5.64 17.75 -10.99
C LYS A 99 -5.51 16.94 -12.29
N ASP A 100 -4.32 16.55 -12.75
CA ASP A 100 -4.17 16.08 -14.14
C ASP A 100 -4.33 14.56 -14.35
N HIS A 101 -4.72 13.82 -13.33
CA HIS A 101 -4.82 12.38 -13.40
C HIS A 101 -6.10 11.91 -12.69
N LEU A 102 -7.00 11.30 -13.46
CA LEU A 102 -8.22 10.54 -13.10
C LEU A 102 -8.13 9.59 -11.88
N TRP A 103 -6.94 9.50 -11.27
CA TRP A 103 -6.55 8.72 -10.11
C TRP A 103 -7.12 9.25 -8.79
N LEU A 104 -7.42 10.55 -8.67
CA LEU A 104 -8.10 11.08 -7.48
C LEU A 104 -9.50 10.54 -7.29
N TRP A 105 -10.24 10.37 -8.37
CA TRP A 105 -11.58 9.81 -8.26
C TRP A 105 -11.60 8.40 -7.70
N PHE A 106 -10.47 7.67 -7.70
CA PHE A 106 -10.39 6.29 -7.23
C PHE A 106 -9.91 6.14 -5.77
N ILE A 107 -9.07 7.06 -5.27
CA ILE A 107 -8.39 6.92 -3.96
C ILE A 107 -8.63 8.12 -3.03
N SER A 108 -9.17 9.23 -3.54
CA SER A 108 -9.46 10.42 -2.72
C SER A 108 -10.92 10.53 -2.31
N SER A 109 -11.77 9.55 -2.67
CA SER A 109 -13.08 9.43 -2.04
C SER A 109 -12.92 8.61 -0.76
N PRO A 110 -13.24 9.17 0.42
CA PRO A 110 -13.25 8.39 1.67
C PRO A 110 -14.08 7.11 1.54
N SER A 111 -15.12 7.10 0.71
CA SER A 111 -15.96 5.92 0.43
C SER A 111 -15.27 4.85 -0.42
N LEU A 112 -14.35 5.22 -1.31
CA LEU A 112 -13.60 4.25 -2.12
C LEU A 112 -12.40 3.68 -1.36
N LEU A 113 -11.73 4.48 -0.54
CA LEU A 113 -10.82 3.96 0.49
C LEU A 113 -11.56 2.95 1.37
N LEU A 114 -12.77 3.29 1.84
CA LEU A 114 -13.60 2.37 2.62
C LEU A 114 -13.88 1.04 1.88
N ASN A 115 -14.13 1.10 0.57
CA ASN A 115 -14.36 -0.10 -0.24
C ASN A 115 -13.09 -0.91 -0.51
N LEU A 116 -11.92 -0.26 -0.65
CA LEU A 116 -10.62 -0.92 -0.80
C LEU A 116 -10.23 -1.72 0.44
N PHE A 117 -10.61 -1.23 1.62
CA PHE A 117 -10.29 -1.84 2.92
C PHE A 117 -11.38 -2.77 3.47
N ASN A 118 -12.45 -3.04 2.71
CA ASN A 118 -13.59 -3.84 3.16
C ASN A 118 -13.36 -5.36 3.08
N VAL A 119 -12.09 -5.77 2.99
CA VAL A 119 -11.68 -7.17 3.11
C VAL A 119 -11.65 -7.46 4.60
N GLY A 120 -12.62 -8.20 5.11
CA GLY A 120 -12.70 -8.55 6.53
C GLY A 120 -11.46 -9.33 7.03
N SER A 121 -11.56 -9.99 8.18
CA SER A 121 -10.47 -10.79 8.76
C SER A 121 -10.02 -12.01 7.92
N ASP A 122 -10.54 -12.18 6.70
CA ASP A 122 -10.24 -13.30 5.80
C ASP A 122 -8.78 -13.35 5.37
N TRP A 123 -8.06 -12.22 5.42
CA TRP A 123 -6.62 -12.16 5.16
C TRP A 123 -5.81 -13.05 6.12
N ILE A 124 -6.33 -13.36 7.31
CA ILE A 124 -5.67 -14.25 8.27
C ILE A 124 -5.44 -15.63 7.66
N ASN A 125 -6.36 -16.12 6.81
CA ASN A 125 -6.24 -17.41 6.12
C ASN A 125 -5.20 -17.42 4.98
N ASP A 126 -4.64 -16.25 4.66
CA ASP A 126 -3.56 -16.09 3.68
C ASP A 126 -2.19 -15.88 4.31
N ILE A 127 -2.16 -15.54 5.60
CA ILE A 127 -0.93 -15.35 6.37
C ILE A 127 -0.54 -16.63 7.14
N ILE A 128 -1.52 -17.36 7.66
CA ILE A 128 -1.35 -18.64 8.37
C ILE A 128 -1.42 -19.82 7.39
#